data_AF-A0A519PM36-F1
#
_entry.id   AF-A0A519PM36-F1
#
_cell.length_a   1.000
_cell.length_b   1.000
_cell.length_c   1.000
_cell.angle_alpha   90.00
_cell.angle_beta   90.00
_cell.angle_gamma   90.00
#
_symmetry.space_group_name_H-M   'P 1'
#
loop_
_entity.id
_entity.type
_entity.pdbx_description
1 polymer ?
#
loop_
_entity_poly.entity_id
_entity_poly.type
_entity_poly.pdbx_seq_one_letter_code
_entity_poly.pdbx_strand_id
1 'polypeptide(L)'
;LQTWTPEHPVLMALAAGDRDAFVEAEMAEREAAALPPHGRLAAIILSSEKPEAVEKVAAELAAAIPNAERLEVYGPADAPLALVRGRRRKRLLVRADRDVDLQGFLRAWLARVKVPGSVRLTVDVDPYSFL
;
A
#
# COMPACT_ATOMS: atom_id res chain seq x y z
N LEU A 1 -3.58 4.81 -29.21
CA LEU A 1 -2.98 4.14 -28.03
C LEU A 1 -1.72 3.41 -28.50
N GLN A 2 -0.55 3.68 -27.92
CA GLN A 2 0.68 2.92 -28.21
C GLN A 2 1.02 2.11 -26.96
N THR A 3 0.99 0.79 -27.06
CA THR A 3 1.20 -0.15 -25.95
C THR A 3 1.83 -1.43 -26.47
N TRP A 4 2.52 -2.17 -25.61
CA TRP A 4 3.04 -3.50 -25.90
C TRP A 4 1.98 -4.61 -25.77
N THR A 5 0.83 -4.30 -25.14
CA THR A 5 -0.25 -5.27 -24.85
C THR A 5 -1.59 -4.81 -25.45
N PRO A 6 -1.69 -4.59 -26.77
CA PRO A 6 -2.92 -4.10 -27.41
C PRO A 6 -4.15 -4.99 -27.17
N GLU A 7 -3.95 -6.27 -26.88
CA GLU A 7 -4.97 -7.29 -26.61
C GLU A 7 -5.55 -7.25 -25.19
N HIS A 8 -5.00 -6.42 -24.29
CA HIS A 8 -5.49 -6.34 -22.91
C HIS A 8 -6.95 -5.85 -22.88
N PRO A 9 -7.89 -6.55 -22.20
CA PRO A 9 -9.32 -6.24 -22.24
C PRO A 9 -9.64 -4.77 -21.93
N VAL A 10 -9.04 -4.22 -20.87
CA VAL A 10 -9.16 -2.80 -20.49
C VAL A 10 -8.70 -1.84 -21.60
N LEU A 11 -7.62 -2.17 -22.30
CA LEU A 11 -7.06 -1.31 -23.37
C LEU A 11 -7.91 -1.37 -24.64
N MET A 12 -8.49 -2.53 -24.96
CA MET A 12 -9.45 -2.65 -26.06
C MET A 12 -10.73 -1.85 -25.79
N ALA A 13 -11.30 -1.98 -24.58
CA ALA A 13 -12.49 -1.22 -24.18
C ALA A 13 -12.25 0.29 -24.22
N LEU A 14 -11.09 0.74 -23.72
CA LEU A 14 -10.66 2.14 -23.80
C LEU A 14 -10.54 2.63 -25.25
N ALA A 15 -9.93 1.83 -26.13
CA ALA A 15 -9.77 2.18 -27.54
C ALA A 15 -11.11 2.25 -28.30
N ALA A 16 -12.09 1.43 -27.89
CA ALA A 16 -13.44 1.43 -28.43
C ALA A 16 -14.35 2.53 -27.84
N GLY A 17 -13.93 3.20 -26.76
CA GLY A 17 -14.76 4.14 -26.02
C GLY A 17 -15.89 3.47 -25.23
N ASP A 18 -15.78 2.16 -24.99
CA ASP A 18 -16.77 1.37 -24.27
C ASP A 18 -16.49 1.44 -22.76
N ARG A 19 -17.24 2.31 -22.09
CA ARG A 19 -17.10 2.54 -20.65
C ARG A 19 -17.49 1.30 -19.84
N ASP A 20 -18.55 0.60 -20.24
CA ASP A 20 -19.12 -0.46 -19.42
C ASP A 20 -18.21 -1.70 -19.46
N ALA A 21 -17.72 -2.07 -20.65
CA ALA A 21 -16.71 -3.12 -20.80
C ALA A 21 -15.40 -2.78 -20.06
N PHE A 22 -15.01 -1.51 -20.02
CA PHE A 22 -13.85 -1.07 -19.25
C PHE A 22 -14.05 -1.30 -17.75
N VAL A 23 -15.21 -0.89 -17.21
CA VAL A 23 -15.52 -1.03 -15.79
C VAL A 23 -15.60 -2.50 -15.40
N GLU A 24 -16.26 -3.34 -16.20
CA GLU A 24 -16.35 -4.78 -15.92
C GLU A 24 -14.98 -5.46 -15.86
N ALA A 25 -14.11 -5.20 -16.85
CA ALA A 25 -12.77 -5.78 -16.89
C ALA A 25 -11.92 -5.34 -15.69
N GLU A 26 -11.88 -4.04 -15.38
CA GLU A 26 -11.11 -3.49 -14.26
C GLU A 26 -11.63 -4.01 -12.90
N MET A 27 -12.96 -4.14 -12.74
CA MET A 27 -13.56 -4.65 -11.51
C MET A 27 -13.25 -6.13 -11.30
N ALA A 28 -13.28 -6.95 -12.35
CA ALA A 28 -12.93 -8.37 -12.27
C ALA A 28 -11.47 -8.56 -11.83
N GLU A 29 -10.54 -7.78 -12.38
CA GLU A 29 -9.12 -7.82 -11.98
C GLU A 29 -8.92 -7.38 -10.52
N ARG A 30 -9.62 -6.32 -10.08
CA ARG A 30 -9.58 -5.86 -8.69
C ARG A 30 -10.11 -6.89 -7.72
N GLU A 31 -11.22 -7.55 -8.05
CA GLU A 31 -11.79 -8.61 -7.23
C GLU A 31 -10.82 -9.78 -7.09
N ALA A 32 -10.26 -10.26 -8.21
CA ALA A 32 -9.28 -11.34 -8.22
C ALA A 32 -8.02 -11.01 -7.40
N ALA A 33 -7.62 -9.73 -7.36
CA ALA A 33 -6.47 -9.26 -6.61
C ALA A 33 -6.78 -8.80 -5.17
N ALA A 34 -8.04 -8.93 -4.71
CA ALA A 34 -8.55 -8.38 -3.45
C ALA A 34 -8.19 -6.90 -3.25
N LEU A 35 -8.23 -6.12 -4.33
CA LEU A 35 -8.00 -4.67 -4.31
C LEU A 35 -9.31 -3.93 -4.03
N PRO A 36 -9.26 -2.69 -3.50
CA PRO A 36 -10.45 -1.89 -3.30
C PRO A 36 -11.27 -1.75 -4.60
N PRO A 37 -12.61 -1.95 -4.54
CA PRO A 37 -13.44 -2.04 -3.32
C PRO A 37 -13.64 -3.45 -2.72
N HIS A 38 -13.04 -4.50 -3.30
CA HIS A 38 -13.20 -5.90 -2.87
C HIS A 38 -12.25 -6.31 -1.73
N GLY A 39 -11.25 -5.50 -1.45
CA GLY A 39 -10.43 -5.57 -0.24
C GLY A 39 -10.16 -4.19 0.32
N ARG A 40 -9.28 -4.12 1.32
CA ARG A 40 -8.82 -2.89 1.97
C ARG A 40 -7.32 -2.76 1.84
N LEU A 41 -6.86 -1.52 1.72
CA LEU A 41 -5.44 -1.23 1.72
C LEU A 41 -5.09 -0.22 2.81
N ALA A 42 -3.89 -0.30 3.35
CA ALA A 42 -3.31 0.80 4.10
C ALA A 42 -1.82 0.95 3.78
N ALA A 43 -1.38 2.19 3.58
CA ALA A 43 0.02 2.52 3.53
C ALA A 43 0.49 3.02 4.90
N ILE A 44 1.59 2.46 5.39
CA ILE A 44 2.36 3.02 6.51
C ILE A 44 3.56 3.72 5.93
N ILE A 45 3.72 5.00 6.23
CA ILE A 45 4.77 5.84 5.69
C ILE A 45 5.64 6.34 6.85
N LEU A 46 6.92 5.99 6.81
CA LEU A 46 7.94 6.48 7.72
C LEU A 46 8.76 7.57 7.03
N SER A 47 9.00 8.68 7.70
CA SER A 47 9.83 9.76 7.15
C SER A 47 10.69 10.46 8.21
N SER A 48 11.98 10.59 7.93
CA SER A 48 12.94 11.35 8.76
C SER A 48 14.04 11.99 7.91
N GLU A 49 14.68 13.01 8.46
CA GLU A 49 15.97 13.52 7.97
C GLU A 49 17.14 12.62 8.37
N LYS A 50 16.94 11.69 9.31
CA LYS A 50 17.95 10.73 9.76
C LYS A 50 17.66 9.36 9.14
N PRO A 51 18.38 8.93 8.08
CA PRO A 51 18.09 7.67 7.39
C PRO A 51 18.14 6.46 8.32
N GLU A 52 19.18 6.36 9.16
CA GLU A 52 19.37 5.33 10.19
C GLU A 52 18.14 5.13 11.07
N ALA A 53 17.48 6.23 11.48
CA ALA A 53 16.29 6.16 12.33
C ALA A 53 15.08 5.59 11.58
N VAL A 54 14.95 5.87 10.28
CA VAL A 54 13.86 5.31 9.45
C VAL A 54 14.08 3.82 9.22
N GLU A 55 15.30 3.42 8.86
CA GLU A 55 15.65 2.01 8.64
C GLU A 55 15.41 1.18 9.91
N LYS A 56 15.84 1.70 11.07
CA LYS A 56 15.62 1.04 12.36
C LYS A 56 14.13 0.83 12.66
N VAL A 57 13.32 1.89 12.57
CA VAL A 57 11.87 1.78 12.86
C VAL A 57 11.18 0.88 11.84
N ALA A 58 11.59 0.92 10.57
CA ALA A 58 11.05 0.04 9.54
C ALA A 58 11.32 -1.43 9.84
N ALA A 59 12.55 -1.76 10.26
CA ALA A 59 12.94 -3.11 10.66
C ALA A 59 12.21 -3.58 11.92
N GLU A 60 12.07 -2.71 12.92
CA GLU A 60 11.31 -3.01 14.15
C GLU A 60 9.83 -3.28 13.85
N LEU A 61 9.20 -2.50 12.96
CA LEU A 61 7.83 -2.73 12.52
C LEU A 61 7.70 -4.05 11.79
N ALA A 62 8.61 -4.36 10.86
CA ALA A 62 8.61 -5.62 10.11
C ALA A 62 8.73 -6.84 11.03
N ALA A 63 9.59 -6.76 12.06
CA ALA A 63 9.76 -7.83 13.03
C ALA A 63 8.56 -7.98 14.00
N ALA A 64 7.77 -6.93 14.17
CA ALA A 64 6.65 -6.89 15.12
C ALA A 64 5.27 -7.15 14.49
N ILE A 65 5.21 -7.54 13.20
CA ILE A 65 3.96 -7.83 12.50
C ILE A 65 3.16 -8.90 13.27
N PRO A 66 1.93 -8.63 13.71
CA PRO A 66 1.07 -9.64 14.31
C PRO A 66 0.74 -10.74 13.32
N ASN A 67 0.68 -11.99 13.79
CA ASN A 67 0.04 -13.06 13.02
C ASN A 67 -1.43 -12.68 12.80
N ALA A 68 -1.83 -12.59 11.55
CA ALA A 68 -3.19 -12.31 11.13
C ALA A 68 -3.49 -13.19 9.92
N GLU A 69 -4.70 -13.73 9.87
CA GLU A 69 -5.21 -14.42 8.69
C GLU A 69 -5.88 -13.40 7.77
N ARG A 70 -5.90 -13.70 6.46
CA ARG A 70 -6.61 -12.88 5.45
C ARG A 70 -6.13 -11.42 5.39
N LEU A 71 -4.88 -11.20 5.81
CA LEU A 71 -4.16 -9.94 5.77
C LEU A 71 -2.69 -10.22 5.45
N GLU A 72 -2.12 -9.39 4.59
CA GLU A 72 -0.74 -9.44 4.16
C GLU A 72 -0.07 -8.08 4.37
N VAL A 73 1.20 -8.11 4.75
CA VAL A 73 2.04 -6.92 4.87
C VAL A 73 3.22 -7.03 3.92
N TYR A 74 3.38 -6.04 3.05
CA TYR A 74 4.46 -5.92 2.08
C TYR A 74 5.44 -4.82 2.48
N GLY A 75 6.71 -5.03 2.15
CA GLY A 75 7.81 -4.15 2.53
C GLY A 75 8.53 -4.60 3.81
N PRO A 76 9.32 -3.72 4.44
CA PRO A 76 9.50 -2.31 4.13
C PRO A 76 10.25 -2.08 2.81
N ALA A 77 9.73 -1.19 1.98
CA ALA A 77 10.34 -0.81 0.71
C ALA A 77 10.82 0.66 0.76
N ASP A 78 11.85 0.96 -0.04
CA ASP A 78 12.19 2.34 -0.36
C ASP A 78 11.02 2.96 -1.11
N ALA A 79 10.63 4.19 -0.72
CA ALA A 79 9.63 4.91 -1.49
C ALA A 79 10.15 5.18 -2.91
N PRO A 80 9.28 5.23 -3.95
CA PRO A 80 9.68 5.53 -5.33
C PRO A 80 10.54 6.81 -5.45
N LEU A 81 10.32 7.77 -4.55
CA LEU A 81 11.21 8.89 -4.27
C LEU A 81 11.89 8.68 -2.92
N ALA A 82 13.04 8.00 -2.93
CA ALA A 82 13.74 7.62 -1.70
C ALA A 82 14.24 8.84 -0.89
N LEU A 83 14.33 10.02 -1.51
CA LEU A 83 14.62 11.30 -0.86
C LEU A 83 13.59 12.35 -1.31
N VAL A 84 12.78 12.86 -0.38
CA VAL A 84 11.87 13.98 -0.64
C VAL A 84 12.21 15.12 0.31
N ARG A 85 12.68 16.25 -0.24
CA ARG A 85 13.08 17.44 0.54
C ARG A 85 14.09 17.11 1.66
N GLY A 86 15.11 16.30 1.34
CA GLY A 86 16.13 15.88 2.30
C GLY A 86 15.70 14.80 3.30
N ARG A 87 14.47 14.28 3.19
CA ARG A 87 13.95 13.24 4.09
C ARG A 87 13.95 11.87 3.43
N ARG A 88 14.51 10.87 4.11
CA ARG A 88 14.40 9.45 3.76
C ARG A 88 12.98 8.99 4.03
N ARG A 89 12.44 8.14 3.15
CA ARG A 89 11.10 7.55 3.29
C ARG A 89 11.12 6.04 3.11
N LYS A 90 10.40 5.35 3.99
CA LYS A 90 10.07 3.93 3.86
C LYS A 90 8.57 3.76 3.86
N ARG A 91 8.11 2.75 3.12
CA ARG A 91 6.70 2.39 3.04
C ARG A 91 6.50 0.91 3.37
N LEU A 92 5.42 0.63 4.08
CA LEU A 92 4.84 -0.70 4.20
C LEU A 92 3.42 -0.64 3.64
N LEU A 93 3.01 -1.69 2.94
CA LEU A 93 1.65 -1.82 2.42
C LEU A 93 0.96 -2.94 3.17
N VAL A 94 -0.22 -2.67 3.69
CA VAL A 94 -1.11 -3.68 4.26
C VAL A 94 -2.23 -3.91 3.27
N ARG A 95 -2.45 -5.17 2.90
CA ARG A 95 -3.60 -5.63 2.12
C ARG A 95 -4.42 -6.57 2.98
N ALA A 96 -5.73 -6.38 3.02
CA ALA A 96 -6.61 -7.22 3.80
C ALA A 96 -7.91 -7.47 3.04
N ASP A 97 -8.56 -8.58 3.34
CA ASP A 97 -9.91 -8.83 2.86
C ASP A 97 -10.89 -7.77 3.39
N ARG A 98 -12.00 -7.55 2.69
CA ARG A 98 -12.93 -6.44 2.95
C ARG A 98 -13.54 -6.45 4.36
N ASP A 99 -13.75 -7.64 4.92
CA ASP A 99 -14.37 -7.90 6.22
C ASP A 99 -13.38 -7.91 7.40
N VAL A 100 -12.08 -7.79 7.13
CA VAL A 100 -11.05 -7.71 8.19
C VAL A 100 -11.05 -6.33 8.86
N ASP A 101 -10.93 -6.31 10.19
CA ASP A 101 -10.72 -5.07 10.95
C ASP A 101 -9.28 -4.56 10.79
N LEU A 102 -9.05 -3.91 9.66
CA LEU A 102 -7.75 -3.31 9.33
C LEU A 102 -7.33 -2.24 10.35
N GLN A 103 -8.28 -1.48 10.91
CA GLN A 103 -7.95 -0.44 11.89
C GLN A 103 -7.51 -1.04 13.23
N GLY A 104 -8.20 -2.07 13.71
CA GLY A 104 -7.81 -2.81 14.90
C GLY A 104 -6.43 -3.44 14.75
N PHE A 105 -6.17 -4.09 13.61
CA PHE A 105 -4.86 -4.65 13.29
C PHE A 105 -3.76 -3.57 13.32
N LEU A 106 -3.95 -2.45 12.62
CA LEU A 106 -2.97 -1.36 12.55
C LEU A 106 -2.68 -0.78 13.93
N ARG A 107 -3.69 -0.56 14.77
CA ARG A 107 -3.50 -0.06 16.15
C ARG A 107 -2.69 -1.05 16.98
N ALA A 108 -3.04 -2.34 16.94
CA ALA A 108 -2.35 -3.37 17.70
C ALA A 108 -0.90 -3.55 17.25
N TRP A 109 -0.63 -3.49 15.94
CA TRP A 109 0.71 -3.58 15.38
C TRP A 109 1.57 -2.37 15.74
N LEU A 110 1.08 -1.15 15.47
CA LEU A 110 1.84 0.08 15.68
C LEU A 110 2.13 0.35 17.17
N ALA A 111 1.31 -0.15 18.09
CA ALA A 111 1.55 -0.08 19.53
C ALA A 111 2.76 -0.90 20.00
N ARG A 112 3.26 -1.87 19.20
CA ARG A 112 4.40 -2.73 19.56
C ARG A 112 5.75 -2.05 19.39
N VAL A 113 5.81 -0.94 18.65
CA VAL A 113 7.07 -0.27 18.29
C VAL A 113 7.05 1.17 18.77
N LYS A 114 8.10 1.57 19.48
CA LYS A 114 8.27 2.95 19.94
C LYS A 114 8.91 3.79 18.84
N VAL A 115 8.10 4.60 18.17
CA VAL A 115 8.59 5.54 17.15
C VAL A 115 9.24 6.75 17.83
N PRO A 116 10.53 7.04 17.59
CA PRO A 116 11.19 8.22 18.14
C PRO A 116 10.63 9.49 17.48
N GLY A 117 10.61 10.61 18.22
CA GLY A 117 10.10 11.89 17.71
C GLY A 117 10.82 12.44 16.45
N SER A 118 12.01 11.92 16.14
CA SER A 118 12.70 12.24 14.88
C SER A 118 12.10 11.56 13.64
N VAL A 119 11.26 10.54 13.82
CA VAL A 119 10.60 9.81 12.74
C VAL A 119 9.11 10.14 12.75
N ARG A 120 8.61 10.62 11.61
CA ARG A 120 7.17 10.77 11.38
C ARG A 120 6.62 9.46 10.85
N LEU A 121 5.62 8.90 11.52
CA LEU A 121 4.81 7.78 11.05
C LEU A 121 3.45 8.31 10.63
N THR A 122 3.04 8.03 9.40
CA THR A 122 1.71 8.33 8.88
C THR A 122 1.06 7.02 8.44
N VAL A 123 -0.24 6.90 8.68
CA VAL A 123 -1.08 5.82 8.16
C VAL A 123 -2.08 6.43 7.19
N ASP A 124 -2.16 5.88 5.99
CA ASP A 124 -3.11 6.26 4.95
C ASP A 124 -3.96 5.04 4.60
N VAL A 125 -5.25 5.07 4.93
CA VAL A 125 -6.18 3.95 4.72
C VAL A 125 -6.92 4.19 3.41
N ASP A 126 -6.99 3.15 2.58
CA ASP A 126 -7.52 3.15 1.22
C ASP A 126 -6.95 4.31 0.37
N PRO A 127 -5.61 4.42 0.27
CA PRO A 127 -4.98 5.53 -0.42
C PRO A 127 -5.30 5.50 -1.93
N TYR A 128 -5.55 6.67 -2.48
CA TYR A 128 -5.83 6.83 -3.92
C TYR A 128 -4.60 6.53 -4.80
N SER A 129 -3.40 6.70 -4.26
CA SER A 129 -2.15 6.43 -4.96
C SER A 129 -1.06 5.97 -3.98
N PHE A 130 -0.25 5.01 -4.42
CA PHE A 130 0.94 4.53 -3.71
C PHE A 130 2.25 5.10 -4.25
N LEU A 131 2.17 6.03 -5.21
CA LEU A 131 3.33 6.78 -5.72
C LEU A 131 3.85 7.79 -4.68
#